data_AF-A0A8S1YFM9-F1
#
_entry.id   AF-A0A8S1YFM9-F1
#
_cell.length_a   1.000
_cell.length_b   1.000
_cell.length_c   1.000
_cell.angle_alpha   90.00
_cell.angle_beta   90.00
_cell.angle_gamma   90.00
#
_symmetry.space_group_name_H-M   'P 1'
#
loop_
_entity.id
_entity.type
_entity.pdbx_description
1 polymer ?
#
loop_
_entity_poly.entity_id
_entity_poly.type
_entity_poly.pdbx_seq_one_letter_code
_entity_poly.pdbx_strand_id
1 'polypeptide(L)'
;MQSNYWWKITKKEQIQLVISGLIGAIICLLSITIGNFILIEIRFNILFSAYFGLTFILTGVYILLKTKILMNNTINTQWTLKQKYLVCFASVIIASGLICFCLYFDQEWHKGLNFYTKIPLYVILGMSLSSTICYLTIDLINFFVGLTQKVQQRTIVETPNQIISFIFISSLIGFLQGLLFSSLDIEDVENKNISFYLIMFEELLLVPFIIVLGCIGGVFNEYLRLKGSHLQSYTFEPINDPFTDEI
;
A
#
# COMPACT_ATOMS: atom_id res chain seq x y z
N MET A 1 -12.10 -39.40 2.55
CA MET A 1 -12.88 -38.80 1.44
C MET A 1 -13.43 -37.43 1.85
N GLN A 2 -12.58 -36.39 1.88
CA GLN A 2 -12.96 -35.05 2.37
C GLN A 2 -12.33 -33.91 1.55
N SER A 3 -11.99 -34.16 0.28
CA SER A 3 -11.29 -33.17 -0.58
C SER A 3 -12.18 -32.41 -1.58
N ASN A 4 -13.47 -32.72 -1.69
CA ASN A 4 -14.31 -32.18 -2.78
C ASN A 4 -15.09 -30.89 -2.44
N TYR A 5 -14.94 -30.32 -1.23
CA TYR A 5 -15.71 -29.15 -0.80
C TYR A 5 -14.93 -27.83 -0.65
N TRP A 6 -13.62 -27.80 -0.93
CA TRP A 6 -12.80 -26.59 -0.80
C TRP A 6 -13.13 -25.48 -1.82
N TRP A 7 -13.92 -25.80 -2.85
CA TRP A 7 -14.25 -24.88 -3.95
C TRP A 7 -15.66 -24.29 -3.86
N LYS A 8 -16.53 -24.78 -2.98
CA LYS A 8 -17.93 -24.38 -2.98
C LYS A 8 -18.13 -23.08 -2.19
N ILE A 9 -18.03 -21.96 -2.89
CA ILE A 9 -18.27 -20.62 -2.32
C ILE A 9 -19.75 -20.51 -1.97
N THR A 10 -20.06 -20.12 -0.73
CA THR A 10 -21.45 -19.89 -0.31
C THR A 10 -22.00 -18.57 -0.89
N LYS A 11 -23.32 -18.43 -1.04
CA LYS A 11 -23.92 -17.16 -1.52
C LYS A 11 -23.54 -15.96 -0.66
N LYS A 12 -23.32 -16.17 0.65
CA LYS A 12 -22.87 -15.13 1.58
C LYS A 12 -21.44 -14.68 1.28
N GLU A 13 -20.53 -15.63 1.03
CA GLU A 13 -19.14 -15.35 0.64
C GLU A 13 -19.07 -14.64 -0.71
N GLN A 14 -19.92 -15.00 -1.69
CA GLN A 14 -19.98 -14.28 -2.97
C GLN A 14 -20.31 -12.80 -2.79
N ILE A 15 -21.28 -12.49 -1.93
CA ILE A 15 -21.65 -11.10 -1.63
C ILE A 15 -20.48 -10.36 -0.95
N GLN A 16 -19.77 -11.00 -0.02
CA GLN A 16 -18.60 -10.43 0.65
C GLN A 16 -17.46 -10.14 -0.34
N LEU A 17 -17.19 -11.04 -1.28
CA LEU A 17 -16.18 -10.84 -2.33
C LEU A 17 -16.52 -9.64 -3.21
N VAL A 18 -17.78 -9.49 -3.64
CA VAL A 18 -18.23 -8.36 -4.45
C VAL A 18 -18.09 -7.04 -3.70
N ILE A 19 -18.53 -7.00 -2.44
CA ILE A 19 -18.40 -5.80 -1.59
C ILE A 19 -16.93 -5.43 -1.40
N SER A 20 -16.06 -6.40 -1.13
CA SER A 20 -14.62 -6.16 -0.98
C SER A 20 -13.99 -5.65 -2.27
N GLY A 21 -14.38 -6.18 -3.43
CA GLY A 21 -13.94 -5.68 -4.73
C GLY A 21 -14.31 -4.21 -4.94
N LEU A 22 -15.55 -3.83 -4.64
CA LEU A 22 -16.02 -2.44 -4.74
C LEU A 22 -15.25 -1.51 -3.80
N ILE A 23 -15.06 -1.91 -2.54
CA ILE A 23 -14.28 -1.14 -1.57
C ILE A 23 -12.83 -0.99 -2.03
N GLY A 24 -12.23 -2.07 -2.55
CA GLY A 24 -10.87 -2.05 -3.10
C GLY A 24 -10.71 -1.07 -4.25
N ALA A 25 -11.67 -1.03 -5.18
CA ALA A 25 -11.69 -0.05 -6.27
C ALA A 25 -11.78 1.39 -5.76
N ILE A 26 -12.65 1.67 -4.78
CA ILE A 26 -12.81 3.00 -4.18
C ILE A 26 -11.51 3.45 -3.50
N ILE A 27 -10.89 2.58 -2.70
CA ILE A 27 -9.63 2.90 -2.01
C ILE A 27 -8.52 3.20 -3.02
N CYS A 28 -8.41 2.41 -4.09
CA CYS A 28 -7.39 2.64 -5.11
C CYS A 28 -7.63 3.93 -5.91
N LEU A 29 -8.90 4.28 -6.20
CA LEU A 29 -9.27 5.56 -6.81
C LEU A 29 -8.94 6.76 -5.90
N LEU A 30 -9.18 6.64 -4.60
CA LEU A 30 -8.76 7.66 -3.63
C LEU A 30 -7.23 7.75 -3.55
N SER A 31 -6.53 6.62 -3.63
CA SER A 31 -5.07 6.64 -3.58
C SER A 31 -4.44 7.31 -4.80
N ILE A 32 -4.97 7.08 -6.01
CA ILE A 32 -4.41 7.69 -7.22
C ILE A 32 -4.68 9.20 -7.27
N THR A 33 -5.90 9.64 -6.92
CA THR A 33 -6.28 11.06 -6.88
C THR A 33 -5.40 11.83 -5.90
N ILE A 34 -5.30 11.35 -4.66
CA ILE A 34 -4.45 11.95 -3.62
C ILE A 34 -2.98 11.92 -4.05
N GLY A 35 -2.51 10.81 -4.61
CA GLY A 35 -1.13 10.67 -5.06
C GLY A 35 -0.78 11.69 -6.15
N ASN A 36 -1.65 11.89 -7.13
CA ASN A 36 -1.42 12.86 -8.21
C ASN A 36 -1.33 14.29 -7.69
N PHE A 37 -2.21 14.69 -6.76
CA PHE A 37 -2.11 16.00 -6.13
C PHE A 37 -0.82 16.17 -5.33
N ILE A 38 -0.37 15.12 -4.63
CA ILE A 38 0.89 15.15 -3.89
C ILE A 38 2.08 15.29 -4.84
N LEU A 39 2.09 14.59 -5.98
CA LEU A 39 3.17 14.69 -6.98
C LEU A 39 3.31 16.12 -7.54
N ILE A 40 2.19 16.78 -7.86
CA ILE A 40 2.18 18.20 -8.25
C ILE A 40 2.79 19.05 -7.16
N GLU A 41 2.30 18.89 -5.93
CA GLU A 41 2.65 19.80 -4.86
C GLU A 41 4.10 19.60 -4.41
N ILE A 42 4.64 18.37 -4.45
CA ILE A 42 6.08 18.09 -4.27
C ILE A 42 6.90 18.85 -5.31
N ARG A 43 6.44 18.89 -6.57
CA ARG A 43 7.12 19.59 -7.65
C ARG A 43 7.10 21.11 -7.48
N PHE A 44 5.96 21.69 -7.11
CA PHE A 44 5.83 23.15 -7.02
C PHE A 44 6.26 23.74 -5.67
N ASN A 45 6.22 22.96 -4.59
CA ASN A 45 6.37 23.46 -3.23
C ASN A 45 7.47 22.72 -2.48
N ILE A 46 8.58 23.43 -2.29
CA ILE A 46 9.80 22.93 -1.65
C ILE A 46 9.54 22.49 -0.20
N LEU A 47 8.75 23.25 0.57
CA LEU A 47 8.40 22.87 1.95
C LEU A 47 7.60 21.57 1.98
N PHE A 48 6.74 21.37 0.99
CA PHE A 48 5.93 20.15 0.86
C PHE A 48 6.81 18.95 0.50
N SER A 49 7.78 19.11 -0.40
CA SER A 49 8.78 18.07 -0.71
C SER A 49 9.57 17.63 0.54
N ALA A 50 10.06 18.57 1.35
CA ALA A 50 10.75 18.25 2.60
C ALA A 50 9.85 17.50 3.60
N TYR A 51 8.59 17.93 3.73
CA TYR A 51 7.62 17.28 4.59
C TYR A 51 7.38 15.82 4.15
N PHE A 52 7.14 15.59 2.86
CA PHE A 52 6.93 14.23 2.33
C PHE A 52 8.19 13.36 2.38
N GLY A 53 9.37 13.94 2.16
CA GLY A 53 10.64 13.24 2.36
C GLY A 53 10.79 12.74 3.79
N LEU A 54 10.50 13.59 4.77
CA LEU A 54 10.55 13.24 6.19
C LEU A 54 9.49 12.19 6.56
N THR A 55 8.26 12.32 6.09
CA THR A 55 7.19 11.34 6.39
C THR A 55 7.50 9.96 5.79
N PHE A 56 8.09 9.88 4.60
CA PHE A 56 8.54 8.62 4.03
C PHE A 56 9.65 7.97 4.85
N ILE A 57 10.66 8.74 5.28
CA ILE A 57 11.72 8.19 6.14
C ILE A 57 11.12 7.66 7.45
N LEU A 58 10.26 8.44 8.12
CA LEU A 58 9.61 8.01 9.36
C LEU A 58 8.75 6.76 9.16
N THR A 59 7.96 6.71 8.09
CA THR A 59 7.08 5.57 7.79
C THR A 59 7.89 4.32 7.48
N GLY A 60 8.97 4.45 6.70
CA GLY A 60 9.87 3.33 6.41
C GLY A 60 10.56 2.79 7.66
N VAL A 61 11.07 3.68 8.53
CA VAL A 61 11.65 3.29 9.83
C VAL A 61 10.61 2.62 10.72
N TYR A 62 9.38 3.14 10.77
CA TYR A 62 8.28 2.54 11.53
C TYR A 62 7.98 1.10 11.05
N ILE A 63 7.92 0.86 9.74
CA ILE A 63 7.70 -0.48 9.17
C ILE A 63 8.85 -1.43 9.55
N LEU A 64 10.11 -0.96 9.51
CA LEU A 64 11.27 -1.75 9.92
C LEU A 64 11.23 -2.11 11.41
N LEU A 65 10.88 -1.14 12.28
CA LEU A 65 10.74 -1.38 13.72
C LEU A 65 9.63 -2.39 14.02
N LYS A 66 8.46 -2.22 13.39
CA LYS A 66 7.33 -3.17 13.51
C LYS A 66 7.73 -4.58 13.08
N THR A 67 8.52 -4.70 12.01
CA THR A 67 9.01 -5.99 11.52
C THR A 67 10.01 -6.63 12.47
N LYS A 68 10.91 -5.83 13.08
CA LYS A 68 11.93 -6.31 14.04
C LYS A 68 11.31 -6.76 15.37
N ILE A 69 10.33 -6.03 15.90
CA ILE A 69 9.60 -6.42 17.11
C ILE A 69 8.93 -7.80 16.91
N LEU A 70 8.33 -8.01 15.74
CA LEU A 70 7.68 -9.28 15.40
C LEU A 70 8.67 -10.45 15.29
N MET A 71 9.91 -10.17 14.87
CA MET A 71 11.00 -11.15 14.78
C MET A 71 11.55 -11.55 16.16
N ASN A 72 11.62 -10.62 17.12
CA ASN A 72 12.17 -10.89 18.44
C ASN A 72 11.32 -11.87 19.28
N ASN A 73 10.02 -11.98 18.98
CA ASN A 73 9.09 -12.85 19.71
C ASN A 73 9.03 -14.29 19.17
N THR A 74 9.65 -14.59 18.02
CA THR A 74 9.63 -15.93 17.42
C THR A 74 10.99 -16.60 17.51
N ILE A 75 11.07 -17.69 18.30
CA ILE A 75 12.30 -18.43 18.64
C ILE A 75 12.97 -19.11 17.40
N ASN A 76 12.31 -19.14 16.24
CA ASN A 76 12.87 -19.73 15.02
C ASN A 76 13.62 -18.71 14.15
N THR A 77 14.91 -18.98 13.95
CA THR A 77 15.94 -18.17 13.26
C THR A 77 15.76 -17.97 11.75
N GLN A 78 14.61 -18.32 11.16
CA GLN A 78 14.38 -18.20 9.72
C GLN A 78 13.45 -17.03 9.38
N TRP A 79 13.93 -16.15 8.51
CA TRP A 79 13.16 -15.03 7.98
C TRP A 79 12.01 -15.54 7.13
N THR A 80 10.79 -15.23 7.55
CA THR A 80 9.58 -15.51 6.77
C THR A 80 9.60 -14.68 5.47
N LEU A 81 9.01 -15.22 4.39
CA LEU A 81 8.88 -14.48 3.12
C LEU A 81 8.27 -13.09 3.32
N LYS A 82 7.24 -12.98 4.18
CA LYS A 82 6.60 -11.73 4.59
C LYS A 82 7.63 -10.69 5.09
N GLN A 83 8.53 -11.09 5.99
CA GLN A 83 9.52 -10.18 6.56
C GLN A 83 10.48 -9.67 5.49
N LYS A 84 10.94 -10.53 4.57
CA LYS A 84 11.81 -10.11 3.46
C LYS A 84 11.13 -9.07 2.57
N TYR A 85 9.86 -9.29 2.21
CA TYR A 85 9.09 -8.33 1.41
C TYR A 85 8.87 -7.00 2.16
N LEU A 86 8.54 -7.03 3.45
CA LEU A 86 8.34 -5.82 4.25
C LEU A 86 9.62 -5.00 4.40
N VAL A 87 10.78 -5.66 4.60
CA VAL A 87 12.07 -4.98 4.68
C VAL A 87 12.47 -4.38 3.33
N CYS A 88 12.29 -5.13 2.24
CA CYS A 88 12.53 -4.62 0.89
C CYS A 88 11.64 -3.40 0.61
N PHE A 89 10.35 -3.51 0.90
CA PHE A 89 9.38 -2.43 0.73
C PHE A 89 9.74 -1.19 1.56
N ALA A 90 10.06 -1.37 2.84
CA ALA A 90 10.48 -0.27 3.70
C ALA A 90 11.77 0.41 3.20
N SER A 91 12.71 -0.36 2.65
CA SER A 91 13.93 0.20 2.05
C SER A 91 13.64 1.05 0.82
N VAL A 92 12.67 0.66 -0.02
CA VAL A 92 12.21 1.46 -1.18
C VAL A 92 11.56 2.76 -0.70
N ILE A 93 10.73 2.72 0.36
CA ILE A 93 10.13 3.93 0.93
C ILE A 93 11.22 4.89 1.44
N ILE A 94 12.19 4.39 2.20
CA ILE A 94 13.30 5.22 2.71
C ILE A 94 14.10 5.81 1.56
N ALA A 95 14.42 5.02 0.53
CA ALA A 95 15.11 5.51 -0.66
C ALA A 95 14.31 6.61 -1.35
N SER A 96 12.99 6.47 -1.49
CA SER A 96 12.14 7.52 -2.06
C SER A 96 12.09 8.79 -1.20
N GLY A 97 12.14 8.67 0.13
CA GLY A 97 12.26 9.81 1.03
C GLY A 97 13.57 10.57 0.83
N LEU A 98 14.69 9.85 0.66
CA LEU A 98 15.97 10.46 0.32
C LEU A 98 15.94 11.15 -1.05
N ILE A 99 15.27 10.55 -2.05
CA ILE A 99 15.07 11.18 -3.36
C ILE A 99 14.28 12.49 -3.23
N CYS A 100 13.22 12.54 -2.42
CA CYS A 100 12.50 13.80 -2.16
C CYS A 100 13.41 14.87 -1.55
N PHE A 101 14.32 14.51 -0.64
CA PHE A 101 15.32 15.45 -0.13
C PHE A 101 16.31 15.90 -1.22
N CYS A 102 16.74 15.01 -2.11
CA CYS A 102 17.58 15.41 -3.24
C CYS A 102 16.86 16.43 -4.15
N LEU A 103 15.56 16.23 -4.41
CA LEU A 103 14.73 17.20 -5.14
C LEU A 103 14.59 18.54 -4.39
N TYR A 104 14.58 18.52 -3.06
CA TYR A 104 14.54 19.73 -2.24
C TYR A 104 15.81 20.58 -2.36
N PHE A 105 16.98 19.96 -2.43
CA PHE A 105 18.27 20.67 -2.40
C PHE A 105 18.63 21.37 -3.72
N ASP A 106 18.02 21.00 -4.84
CA ASP A 106 18.39 21.54 -6.15
C ASP A 106 17.13 21.92 -6.97
N GLN A 107 16.84 23.22 -6.99
CA GLN A 107 15.72 23.79 -7.75
C GLN A 107 15.83 23.60 -9.27
N GLU A 108 17.02 23.31 -9.80
CA GLU A 108 17.24 23.10 -11.24
C GLU A 108 17.49 21.64 -11.61
N TRP A 109 17.35 20.71 -10.66
CA TRP A 109 17.59 19.28 -10.87
C TRP A 109 16.83 18.72 -12.10
N HIS A 110 15.62 19.24 -12.36
CA HIS A 110 14.82 18.83 -13.51
C HIS A 110 15.39 19.26 -14.87
N LYS A 111 16.12 20.38 -14.95
CA LYS A 111 16.62 20.95 -16.21
C LYS A 111 17.81 20.18 -16.80
N GLY A 112 18.52 19.41 -15.98
CA GLY A 112 19.73 18.67 -16.37
C GLY A 112 19.55 17.16 -16.54
N LEU A 113 18.39 16.60 -16.17
CA LEU A 113 18.19 15.16 -16.22
C LEU A 113 17.67 14.67 -17.56
N ASN A 114 18.29 13.62 -18.08
CA ASN A 114 17.76 12.89 -19.22
C ASN A 114 16.48 12.14 -18.85
N PHE A 115 15.61 11.95 -19.84
CA PHE A 115 14.38 11.17 -19.76
C PHE A 115 14.58 9.80 -19.08
N TYR A 116 15.68 9.10 -19.41
CA TYR A 116 16.02 7.79 -18.86
C TYR A 116 16.26 7.76 -17.35
N THR A 117 16.71 8.86 -16.75
CA THR A 117 16.93 8.99 -15.31
C THR A 117 15.71 9.51 -14.57
N LYS A 118 14.89 10.29 -15.28
CA LYS A 118 13.70 10.96 -14.76
C LYS A 118 12.58 9.97 -14.49
N ILE A 119 12.26 9.10 -15.46
CA ILE A 119 11.17 8.12 -15.32
C ILE A 119 11.39 7.19 -14.13
N PRO A 120 12.54 6.52 -13.96
CA PRO A 120 12.73 5.60 -12.83
C PRO A 120 12.59 6.29 -11.47
N LEU A 121 12.99 7.56 -11.39
CA LEU A 121 12.88 8.36 -10.17
C LEU A 121 11.41 8.57 -9.79
N TYR A 122 10.59 9.06 -10.73
CA TYR A 122 9.15 9.26 -10.49
C TYR A 122 8.38 7.95 -10.36
N VAL A 123 8.82 6.86 -10.99
CA VAL A 123 8.27 5.52 -10.79
C VAL A 123 8.51 5.06 -9.35
N ILE A 124 9.74 5.16 -8.83
CA ILE A 124 10.05 4.78 -7.44
C ILE A 124 9.23 5.62 -6.46
N LEU A 125 9.11 6.92 -6.73
CA LEU A 125 8.36 7.86 -5.90
C LEU A 125 6.85 7.59 -5.96
N GLY A 126 6.30 7.29 -7.14
CA GLY A 126 4.91 6.88 -7.32
C GLY A 126 4.59 5.56 -6.62
N MET A 127 5.48 4.56 -6.74
CA MET A 127 5.36 3.26 -6.07
C MET A 127 5.33 3.40 -4.54
N SER A 128 6.23 4.20 -3.97
CA SER A 128 6.29 4.41 -2.52
C SER A 128 5.11 5.25 -2.02
N LEU A 129 4.73 6.30 -2.76
CA LEU A 129 3.60 7.16 -2.43
C LEU A 129 2.27 6.40 -2.43
N SER A 130 1.93 5.74 -3.53
CA SER A 130 0.68 4.98 -3.65
C SER A 130 0.59 3.89 -2.59
N SER A 131 1.68 3.14 -2.39
CA SER A 131 1.71 2.09 -1.38
C SER A 131 1.62 2.62 0.06
N THR A 132 2.21 3.78 0.34
CA THR A 132 2.11 4.42 1.66
C THR A 132 0.68 4.91 1.93
N ILE A 133 0.06 5.59 0.97
CA ILE A 133 -1.34 6.06 1.09
C ILE A 133 -2.29 4.88 1.31
N CYS A 134 -2.14 3.83 0.50
CA CYS A 134 -2.94 2.63 0.64
C CYS A 134 -2.71 1.96 2.01
N TYR A 135 -1.46 1.86 2.47
CA TYR A 135 -1.13 1.24 3.77
C TYR A 135 -1.76 2.03 4.92
N LEU A 136 -1.62 3.36 4.92
CA LEU A 136 -2.24 4.23 5.92
C LEU A 136 -3.77 4.14 5.91
N THR A 137 -4.38 4.07 4.73
CA THR A 137 -5.83 3.92 4.58
C THR A 137 -6.31 2.61 5.20
N ILE A 138 -5.62 1.50 4.92
CA ILE A 138 -5.95 0.20 5.50
C ILE A 138 -5.70 0.17 7.01
N ASP A 139 -4.62 0.78 7.49
CA ASP A 139 -4.31 0.85 8.92
C ASP A 139 -5.36 1.67 9.67
N LEU A 140 -5.83 2.79 9.09
CA LEU A 140 -6.95 3.56 9.60
C LEU A 140 -8.24 2.75 9.64
N ILE A 141 -8.57 2.04 8.55
CA ILE A 141 -9.75 1.18 8.53
C ILE A 141 -9.64 0.08 9.61
N ASN A 142 -8.49 -0.57 9.73
CA ASN A 142 -8.24 -1.58 10.75
C ASN A 142 -8.35 -0.99 12.17
N PHE A 143 -7.86 0.23 12.38
CA PHE A 143 -8.00 0.93 13.66
C PHE A 143 -9.47 1.17 14.01
N PHE A 144 -10.26 1.74 13.10
CA PHE A 144 -11.70 1.97 13.33
C PHE A 144 -12.49 0.68 13.51
N VAL A 145 -12.20 -0.35 12.69
CA VAL A 145 -12.82 -1.67 12.82
C VAL A 145 -12.44 -2.31 14.15
N GLY A 146 -11.18 -2.18 14.58
CA GLY A 146 -10.68 -2.68 15.86
C GLY A 146 -11.42 -2.10 17.08
N LEU A 147 -11.90 -0.86 17.00
CA LEU A 147 -12.73 -0.26 18.07
C LEU A 147 -14.11 -0.93 18.22
N THR A 148 -14.59 -1.60 17.18
CA THR A 148 -15.93 -2.19 17.12
C THR A 148 -15.94 -3.72 17.14
N GLN A 149 -14.78 -4.36 17.01
CA GLN A 149 -14.67 -5.82 16.89
C GLN A 149 -14.76 -6.52 18.25
N LYS A 150 -15.44 -7.68 18.25
CA LYS A 150 -15.34 -8.68 19.33
C LYS A 150 -14.02 -9.44 19.18
N VAL A 151 -13.46 -9.91 20.30
CA VAL A 151 -12.13 -10.59 20.45
C VAL A 151 -11.81 -11.68 19.40
N GLN A 152 -12.80 -12.27 18.73
CA GLN A 152 -12.61 -13.38 17.77
C GLN A 152 -12.72 -12.99 16.28
N GLN A 153 -12.89 -11.71 15.93
CA GLN A 153 -12.98 -11.30 14.52
C GLN A 153 -11.62 -10.92 13.94
N ARG A 154 -11.27 -11.49 12.77
CA ARG A 154 -10.04 -11.15 12.03
C ARG A 154 -10.13 -9.73 11.47
N THR A 155 -9.00 -9.02 11.48
CA THR A 155 -8.88 -7.70 10.83
C THR A 155 -8.89 -7.83 9.30
N ILE A 156 -9.04 -6.73 8.57
CA ILE A 156 -9.23 -6.76 7.10
C ILE A 156 -7.97 -7.25 6.37
N VAL A 157 -6.78 -6.93 6.90
CA VAL A 157 -5.48 -7.36 6.38
C VAL A 157 -4.61 -7.83 7.53
N GLU A 158 -4.47 -9.15 7.68
CA GLU A 158 -3.72 -9.74 8.79
C GLU A 158 -2.70 -10.78 8.31
N THR A 159 -3.09 -11.58 7.31
CA THR A 159 -2.29 -12.72 6.86
C THR A 159 -1.09 -12.29 6.00
N PRO A 160 0.02 -13.06 6.01
CA PRO A 160 1.20 -12.76 5.20
C PRO A 160 0.89 -12.64 3.70
N ASN A 161 0.00 -13.50 3.18
CA ASN A 161 -0.35 -13.52 1.77
C ASN A 161 -1.18 -12.29 1.38
N GLN A 162 -2.06 -11.81 2.26
CA GLN A 162 -2.81 -10.56 2.04
C GLN A 162 -1.86 -9.38 1.94
N ILE A 163 -0.89 -9.29 2.85
CA ILE A 163 0.11 -8.21 2.86
C ILE A 163 0.95 -8.23 1.59
N ILE A 164 1.41 -9.39 1.14
CA ILE A 164 2.19 -9.50 -0.11
C ILE A 164 1.36 -9.10 -1.31
N SER A 165 0.11 -9.60 -1.41
CA SER A 165 -0.79 -9.22 -2.50
C SER A 165 -1.07 -7.72 -2.50
N PHE A 166 -1.27 -7.15 -1.32
CA PHE A 166 -1.53 -5.74 -1.14
C PHE A 166 -0.36 -4.90 -1.63
N ILE A 167 0.87 -5.19 -1.15
CA ILE A 167 2.09 -4.50 -1.58
C ILE A 167 2.27 -4.61 -3.09
N PHE A 168 1.99 -5.79 -3.67
CA PHE A 168 2.11 -5.98 -5.12
C PHE A 168 1.13 -5.10 -5.91
N ILE A 169 -0.16 -5.10 -5.54
CA ILE A 169 -1.17 -4.30 -6.24
C ILE A 169 -0.91 -2.80 -6.07
N SER A 170 -0.60 -2.33 -4.85
CA SER A 170 -0.33 -0.92 -4.61
C SER A 170 0.94 -0.44 -5.31
N SER A 171 1.97 -1.30 -5.37
CA SER A 171 3.20 -1.02 -6.12
C SER A 171 2.93 -0.93 -7.62
N LEU A 172 2.08 -1.80 -8.18
CA LEU A 172 1.75 -1.77 -9.60
C LEU A 172 0.95 -0.52 -9.97
N ILE A 173 0.04 -0.08 -9.10
CA ILE A 173 -0.68 1.20 -9.26
C ILE A 173 0.29 2.38 -9.25
N GLY A 174 1.15 2.46 -8.23
CA GLY A 174 2.14 3.53 -8.14
C GLY A 174 3.18 3.51 -9.26
N PHE A 175 3.50 2.34 -9.81
CA PHE A 175 4.33 2.20 -11.01
C PHE A 175 3.67 2.86 -12.22
N LEU A 176 2.40 2.54 -12.50
CA LEU A 176 1.66 3.13 -13.63
C LEU A 176 1.51 4.64 -13.47
N GLN A 177 1.22 5.09 -12.25
CA GLN A 177 1.14 6.51 -11.90
C GLN A 177 2.46 7.23 -12.18
N GLY A 178 3.58 6.78 -11.59
CA GLY A 178 4.87 7.43 -11.76
C GLY A 178 5.38 7.40 -13.21
N LEU A 179 5.06 6.32 -13.95
CA LEU A 179 5.39 6.19 -15.36
C LEU A 179 4.64 7.23 -16.20
N LEU A 180 3.32 7.35 -16.04
CA LEU A 180 2.52 8.28 -16.82
C LEU A 180 2.80 9.74 -16.44
N PHE A 181 2.94 10.03 -15.15
CA PHE A 181 3.33 11.34 -14.66
C PHE A 181 4.59 11.86 -15.37
N SER A 182 5.65 11.02 -15.42
CA SER A 182 6.90 11.41 -16.06
C SER A 182 6.88 11.31 -17.59
N SER A 183 6.09 10.40 -18.18
CA SER A 183 5.99 10.27 -19.64
C SER A 183 5.22 11.42 -20.30
N LEU A 184 4.31 12.05 -19.55
CA LEU A 184 3.57 13.22 -20.00
C LEU A 184 4.31 14.54 -19.71
N ASP A 185 5.54 14.47 -19.19
CA ASP A 185 6.39 15.60 -18.79
C ASP A 185 5.65 16.64 -17.95
N ILE A 186 4.72 16.17 -17.10
CA ILE A 186 3.86 17.03 -16.28
C ILE A 186 4.72 17.86 -15.31
N GLU A 187 5.83 17.28 -14.87
CA GLU A 187 6.82 17.90 -14.02
C GLU A 187 7.57 19.06 -14.68
N ASP A 188 7.67 19.12 -16.01
CA ASP A 188 8.38 20.20 -16.72
C ASP A 188 7.47 21.40 -16.99
N VAL A 189 6.16 21.25 -16.80
CA VAL A 189 5.19 22.31 -17.08
C VAL A 189 5.28 23.41 -16.01
N GLU A 190 5.87 24.56 -16.36
CA GLU A 190 6.04 25.71 -15.47
C GLU A 190 4.71 26.25 -14.92
N ASN A 191 3.63 26.20 -15.71
CA ASN A 191 2.33 26.73 -15.32
C ASN A 191 1.49 25.72 -14.52
N LYS A 192 1.17 26.05 -13.26
CA LYS A 192 0.35 25.21 -12.36
C LYS A 192 -1.03 24.89 -12.94
N ASN A 193 -1.63 25.80 -13.70
CA ASN A 193 -2.96 25.56 -14.28
C ASN A 193 -2.90 24.51 -15.39
N ILE A 194 -1.85 24.53 -16.22
CA ILE A 194 -1.68 23.60 -17.34
C ILE A 194 -1.36 22.19 -16.80
N SER A 195 -0.50 22.08 -15.78
CA SER A 195 -0.21 20.80 -15.13
C SER A 195 -1.46 20.18 -14.49
N PHE A 196 -2.37 21.00 -13.91
CA PHE A 196 -3.64 20.49 -13.40
C PHE A 196 -4.50 19.84 -14.49
N TYR A 197 -4.64 20.46 -15.67
CA TYR A 197 -5.41 19.88 -16.78
C TYR A 197 -4.77 18.57 -17.31
N LEU A 198 -3.45 18.53 -17.41
CA LEU A 198 -2.73 17.31 -17.83
C LEU A 198 -2.93 16.16 -16.85
N ILE A 199 -3.04 16.44 -15.56
CA ILE A 199 -3.26 15.42 -14.54
C ILE A 199 -4.69 14.91 -14.55
N MET A 200 -5.68 15.77 -14.81
CA MET A 200 -7.05 15.30 -15.02
C MET A 200 -7.12 14.34 -16.22
N PHE A 201 -6.33 14.60 -17.27
CA PHE A 201 -6.21 13.70 -18.41
C PHE A 201 -5.48 12.40 -18.06
N GLU A 202 -4.37 12.47 -17.33
CA GLU A 202 -3.63 11.31 -16.82
C GLU A 202 -4.52 10.42 -15.96
N GLU A 203 -5.27 11.03 -15.03
CA GLU A 203 -6.20 10.33 -14.15
C GLU A 203 -7.28 9.63 -14.95
N LEU A 204 -7.90 10.30 -15.93
CA LEU A 204 -8.90 9.69 -16.81
C LEU A 204 -8.35 8.44 -17.53
N LEU A 205 -7.08 8.47 -17.94
CA LEU A 205 -6.41 7.36 -18.61
C LEU A 205 -6.14 6.19 -17.65
N LEU A 206 -5.78 6.49 -16.40
CA LEU A 206 -5.49 5.51 -15.34
C LEU A 206 -6.73 4.85 -14.75
N VAL A 207 -7.81 5.61 -14.54
CA VAL A 207 -9.05 5.18 -13.88
C VAL A 207 -9.52 3.76 -14.26
N PRO A 208 -9.64 3.37 -15.54
CA PRO A 208 -10.09 2.01 -15.89
C PRO A 208 -9.14 0.93 -15.37
N PHE A 209 -7.83 1.14 -15.44
CA PHE A 209 -6.84 0.20 -14.92
C PHE A 209 -6.90 0.12 -13.40
N ILE A 210 -7.05 1.27 -12.73
CA ILE A 210 -7.15 1.36 -11.27
C ILE A 210 -8.41 0.65 -10.75
N ILE A 211 -9.55 0.83 -11.40
CA ILE A 211 -10.80 0.14 -11.01
C ILE A 211 -10.62 -1.37 -11.13
N VAL A 212 -10.06 -1.85 -12.23
CA VAL A 212 -9.85 -3.29 -12.45
C VAL A 212 -8.88 -3.85 -11.42
N LEU A 213 -7.72 -3.22 -11.22
CA LEU A 213 -6.71 -3.65 -10.25
C LEU A 213 -7.21 -3.59 -8.82
N GLY A 214 -7.95 -2.54 -8.46
CA GLY A 214 -8.55 -2.39 -7.14
C GLY A 214 -9.64 -3.43 -6.86
N CYS A 215 -10.49 -3.73 -7.85
CA CYS A 215 -11.45 -4.82 -7.76
C CYS A 215 -10.77 -6.17 -7.56
N ILE A 216 -9.74 -6.48 -8.36
CA ILE A 216 -8.96 -7.72 -8.25
C ILE A 216 -8.29 -7.80 -6.88
N GLY A 217 -7.66 -6.71 -6.43
CA GLY A 217 -7.01 -6.62 -5.12
C GLY A 217 -7.98 -6.85 -3.97
N GLY A 218 -9.15 -6.22 -4.01
CA GLY A 218 -10.19 -6.38 -2.99
C GLY A 218 -10.78 -7.80 -2.95
N VAL A 219 -11.08 -8.39 -4.11
CA VAL A 219 -11.58 -9.77 -4.21
C VAL A 219 -10.51 -10.75 -3.73
N PHE A 220 -9.27 -10.58 -4.14
CA PHE A 220 -8.18 -11.48 -3.77
C PHE A 220 -7.85 -11.37 -2.28
N ASN A 221 -7.86 -10.17 -1.71
CA ASN A 221 -7.67 -9.96 -0.28
C ASN A 221 -8.75 -10.68 0.55
N GLU A 222 -10.01 -10.58 0.13
CA GLU A 222 -11.15 -11.22 0.80
C GLU A 222 -11.14 -12.74 0.61
N TYR A 223 -10.78 -13.20 -0.59
CA TYR A 223 -10.57 -14.61 -0.87
C TYR A 223 -9.49 -15.22 0.04
N LEU A 224 -8.37 -14.51 0.21
CA LEU A 224 -7.31 -14.88 1.15
C LEU A 224 -7.77 -14.76 2.60
N ARG A 225 -8.71 -13.87 2.93
CA ARG A 225 -9.28 -13.78 4.29
C ARG A 225 -10.12 -15.03 4.63
N LEU A 226 -10.93 -15.46 3.68
CA LEU A 226 -11.88 -16.57 3.83
C LEU A 226 -11.18 -17.94 3.73
N LYS A 227 -10.24 -18.11 2.80
CA LYS A 227 -9.56 -19.39 2.52
C LYS A 227 -8.10 -19.45 2.92
N GLY A 228 -7.51 -18.33 3.32
CA GLY A 228 -6.15 -18.29 3.86
C GLY A 228 -6.06 -19.20 5.08
N SER A 229 -5.11 -20.13 5.02
CA SER A 229 -4.80 -21.19 5.98
C SER A 229 -5.13 -20.82 7.44
N HIS A 230 -5.65 -21.81 8.19
CA HIS A 230 -5.88 -21.86 9.64
C HIS A 230 -4.70 -21.46 10.56
N LEU A 231 -3.62 -20.89 10.05
CA LEU A 231 -2.48 -20.43 10.83
C LEU A 231 -2.88 -19.14 11.58
N GLN A 232 -3.23 -19.36 12.85
CA GLN A 232 -3.30 -18.44 13.99
C GLN A 232 -3.44 -16.95 13.64
N SER A 233 -4.65 -16.42 13.87
CA SER A 233 -4.86 -14.99 14.16
C SER A 233 -3.93 -14.59 15.30
N TYR A 234 -3.05 -13.61 15.07
CA TYR A 234 -2.06 -13.17 16.06
C TYR A 234 -2.62 -12.12 17.02
N THR A 235 -3.89 -11.77 16.91
CA THR A 235 -4.42 -10.60 17.63
C THR A 235 -4.97 -10.89 19.01
N PHE A 236 -5.22 -12.15 19.38
CA PHE A 236 -5.48 -12.53 20.77
C PHE A 236 -4.97 -13.94 21.01
N GLU A 237 -3.86 -14.09 21.74
CA GLU A 237 -3.64 -15.34 22.46
C GLU A 237 -4.91 -15.61 23.28
N PRO A 238 -5.48 -16.83 23.27
CA PRO A 238 -6.43 -17.17 24.32
C PRO A 238 -5.70 -16.88 25.63
N ILE A 239 -6.31 -16.05 26.48
CA ILE A 239 -5.88 -15.99 27.88
C ILE A 239 -5.94 -17.44 28.35
N ASN A 240 -4.79 -18.06 28.58
CA ASN A 240 -4.72 -19.33 29.29
C ASN A 240 -5.21 -19.01 30.70
N ASP A 241 -6.52 -19.11 30.89
CA ASP A 241 -7.13 -18.95 32.19
C ASP A 241 -6.72 -20.18 33.00
N PRO A 242 -5.86 -20.06 34.03
CA PRO A 242 -5.33 -21.20 34.76
C PRO A 242 -6.40 -21.95 35.57
N PHE A 243 -7.66 -21.50 35.48
CA PHE A 243 -8.80 -22.06 36.21
C PHE A 243 -9.73 -22.93 35.36
N THR A 244 -9.44 -23.12 34.06
CA THR A 244 -10.30 -23.94 33.17
C THR A 244 -9.93 -25.42 33.10
N ASP A 245 -8.85 -25.85 33.74
CA ASP A 245 -8.41 -27.26 33.73
C ASP A 245 -9.02 -28.11 34.86
N GLU A 246 -9.91 -27.54 35.69
CA GLU A 246 -10.56 -28.24 36.81
C GLU A 246 -12.10 -28.16 36.74
N ILE A 247 -12.74 -28.67 35.67
CA ILE A 247 -14.14 -29.18 35.71
C ILE A 247 -14.27 -30.42 34.83
#